data_AF-A0A1E7EQP2-F1
#
_entry.id   AF-A0A1E7EQP2-F1
#
_cell.length_a   1.000
_cell.length_b   1.000
_cell.length_c   1.000
_cell.angle_alpha   90.00
_cell.angle_beta   90.00
_cell.angle_gamma   90.00
#
_symmetry.space_group_name_H-M   'P 1'
#
loop_
_entity.id
_entity.type
_entity.pdbx_description
1 polymer ?
#
loop_
_entity_poly.entity_id
_entity_poly.type
_entity_poly.pdbx_seq_one_letter_code
_entity_poly.pdbx_strand_id
1 'polypeptide(L)'
;MAMLNKRHPNNADADDNHNNASVVIIEQDGDDDDDNNDKKKALRSSRSKTSLFTMKIGFIICCCCCCSILILLSTMNNHNSDELIMIVQSSSTHGLRKYPSPPQNKNNLYSYEPSLLESYIVNNGRSNVRMEYDRQINFDNIDYNKLTDILPSGCELWRNPRITTPKIYNALQNYRSQLQDYNIYTKQFQWKYNNNNNNNGDGENHNENKQQQQQQEQEQRQQIKLDEQKQYYDLRDYFTDDDEIDHDHNPNNNTLNYNKNDAICDSLNPNTIDTTVSHNIFHPSYLSKSSDGIYMEPLLPPLRSPELCYGSSSSNSYSNSYYDLSLDYNHLLDLDYLIHDFVNICKKRIHKYSRTIFIDMGASLQYHIDDNSSKELELPPTLQLLNLYSKFGIQFDHIYGYEYTIMDPNLVYNVQIPNKYKAAYHWYNIGVSSNITSYTNPLRLILDTYNKETDFIVIKLDIDSPTIEIQLSKLLLEIPELTKLVDIFYFEHHIAMKELSPAWKSTMINSGSIQDSMEFFTSLREHNILAHYWI
;
A
#
# COMPACT_ATOMS: atom_id res chain seq x y z
N MET A 1 43.04 4.00 30.07
CA MET A 1 44.50 3.85 30.00
C MET A 1 44.98 4.45 28.68
N ALA A 2 46.07 5.23 28.73
CA ALA A 2 46.79 5.88 27.63
C ALA A 2 46.09 7.03 26.86
N MET A 3 46.34 8.24 27.37
CA MET A 3 46.32 9.52 26.65
C MET A 3 47.45 9.56 25.60
N LEU A 4 47.26 10.30 24.50
CA LEU A 4 48.35 11.09 23.91
C LEU A 4 47.83 12.39 23.27
N ASN A 5 48.38 13.47 23.83
CA ASN A 5 48.26 14.88 23.46
C ASN A 5 49.22 15.21 22.31
N LYS A 6 48.87 16.14 21.41
CA LYS A 6 49.86 17.06 20.80
C LYS A 6 49.22 18.35 20.28
N ARG A 7 49.92 19.46 20.55
CA ARG A 7 49.56 20.87 20.40
C ARG A 7 49.85 21.45 19.00
N HIS A 8 49.14 22.55 18.71
CA HIS A 8 49.33 23.63 17.71
C HIS A 8 50.75 24.23 17.59
N PRO A 9 51.05 25.00 16.51
CA PRO A 9 50.86 26.47 16.50
C PRO A 9 50.30 27.08 15.18
N ASN A 10 50.07 28.40 15.23
CA ASN A 10 49.24 29.26 14.37
C ASN A 10 49.90 29.83 13.09
N ASN A 11 49.01 30.40 12.23
CA ASN A 11 49.03 31.72 11.55
C ASN A 11 49.12 31.79 10.00
N ALA A 12 48.04 32.40 9.45
CA ALA A 12 47.93 33.46 8.42
C ALA A 12 48.58 33.29 7.03
N ASP A 13 47.80 33.28 5.94
CA ASP A 13 47.44 34.49 5.15
C ASP A 13 46.58 34.13 3.91
N ALA A 14 46.07 35.18 3.26
CA ALA A 14 44.92 35.28 2.35
C ALA A 14 45.15 34.97 0.84
N ASP A 15 44.03 35.04 0.10
CA ASP A 15 43.80 35.07 -1.36
C ASP A 15 44.10 33.74 -2.10
N ASP A 16 43.25 33.17 -2.97
CA ASP A 16 42.60 33.81 -4.11
C ASP A 16 41.45 32.93 -4.64
N ASN A 17 40.51 33.59 -5.32
CA ASN A 17 39.19 33.08 -5.69
C ASN A 17 39.22 32.55 -7.14
N HIS A 18 39.17 31.22 -7.34
CA HIS A 18 38.90 30.62 -8.65
C HIS A 18 37.88 29.48 -8.53
N ASN A 19 36.63 29.80 -8.87
CA ASN A 19 35.56 28.82 -9.10
C ASN A 19 35.82 28.06 -10.41
N ASN A 20 36.56 26.96 -10.33
CA ASN A 20 36.47 25.88 -11.32
C ASN A 20 35.41 24.90 -10.85
N ALA A 21 34.25 24.91 -11.49
CA ALA A 21 33.27 23.85 -11.35
C ALA A 21 33.76 22.61 -12.12
N SER A 22 34.39 21.69 -11.40
CA SER A 22 34.68 20.35 -11.88
C SER A 22 33.39 19.53 -11.85
N VAL A 23 32.89 19.09 -13.01
CA VAL A 23 31.87 18.04 -13.05
C VAL A 23 32.59 16.73 -12.78
N VAL A 24 32.43 16.20 -11.56
CA VAL A 24 32.83 14.83 -11.22
C VAL A 24 31.74 13.91 -11.73
N ILE A 25 32.05 13.12 -12.76
CA ILE A 25 31.25 11.95 -13.10
C ILE A 25 31.60 10.91 -12.05
N ILE A 26 30.67 10.66 -11.13
CA ILE A 26 30.75 9.52 -10.22
C ILE A 26 30.20 8.34 -11.01
N GLU A 27 31.10 7.51 -11.54
CA GLU A 27 30.72 6.12 -11.86
C GLU A 27 30.52 5.43 -10.51
N GLN A 28 29.28 4.98 -10.25
CA GLN A 28 29.02 4.04 -9.16
C GLN A 28 29.62 2.71 -9.59
N ASP A 29 30.86 2.46 -9.16
CA ASP A 29 31.38 1.11 -9.08
C ASP A 29 30.56 0.38 -8.00
N GLY A 30 29.90 -0.71 -8.40
CA GLY A 30 29.23 -1.60 -7.46
C GLY A 30 30.28 -2.27 -6.57
N ASP A 31 30.08 -2.15 -5.26
CA ASP A 31 30.82 -2.91 -4.26
C ASP A 31 30.41 -4.38 -4.35
N ASP A 32 31.09 -5.15 -5.20
CA ASP A 32 31.08 -6.61 -5.19
C ASP A 32 32.16 -7.09 -4.20
N ASP A 33 31.79 -7.26 -2.94
CA ASP A 33 32.50 -8.13 -2.01
C ASP A 33 32.11 -9.58 -2.29
N ASP A 34 32.92 -10.29 -3.09
CA ASP A 34 32.97 -11.75 -3.02
C ASP A 34 34.36 -12.29 -3.35
N ASP A 35 35.02 -12.79 -2.30
CA ASP A 35 36.17 -13.67 -2.33
C ASP A 35 35.81 -15.00 -3.01
N ASN A 36 36.41 -15.32 -4.17
CA ASN A 36 37.18 -16.57 -4.34
C ASN A 36 37.75 -16.79 -5.75
N ASN A 37 39.08 -16.96 -5.76
CA ASN A 37 39.91 -17.93 -6.47
C ASN A 37 39.59 -18.39 -7.92
N ASP A 38 40.63 -18.21 -8.74
CA ASP A 38 41.09 -19.08 -9.82
C ASP A 38 40.17 -19.35 -11.02
N LYS A 39 40.44 -18.64 -12.14
CA LYS A 39 41.03 -19.26 -13.34
C LYS A 39 41.32 -18.23 -14.45
N LYS A 40 42.60 -18.14 -14.82
CA LYS A 40 43.06 -17.55 -16.07
C LYS A 40 42.46 -18.27 -17.28
N LYS A 41 41.76 -17.55 -18.16
CA LYS A 41 41.77 -17.86 -19.60
C LYS A 41 41.45 -16.63 -20.45
N ALA A 42 42.30 -16.45 -21.46
CA ALA A 42 42.32 -15.33 -22.39
C ALA A 42 41.07 -15.23 -23.26
N LEU A 43 40.55 -14.01 -23.43
CA LEU A 43 39.62 -13.66 -24.51
C LEU A 43 40.01 -12.30 -25.13
N ARG A 44 39.89 -12.29 -26.46
CA ARG A 44 40.43 -11.33 -27.39
C ARG A 44 39.71 -9.98 -27.31
N SER A 45 40.51 -8.92 -27.33
CA SER A 45 40.14 -7.53 -27.55
C SER A 45 39.32 -7.35 -28.85
N SER A 46 38.06 -6.96 -28.72
CA SER A 46 37.30 -6.27 -29.77
C SER A 46 37.22 -4.80 -29.40
N ARG A 47 37.93 -3.94 -30.14
CA ARG A 47 37.82 -2.48 -30.04
C ARG A 47 36.39 -2.04 -30.39
N SER A 48 35.60 -1.73 -29.38
CA SER A 48 34.38 -0.93 -29.49
C SER A 48 34.78 0.50 -29.87
N LYS A 49 34.21 1.03 -30.96
CA LYS A 49 34.33 2.44 -31.33
C LYS A 49 33.43 3.23 -30.39
N THR A 50 34.01 3.97 -29.45
CA THR A 50 33.30 4.97 -28.67
C THR A 50 32.83 6.10 -29.61
N SER A 51 31.52 6.22 -29.79
CA SER A 51 30.93 7.38 -30.45
C SER A 51 30.99 8.57 -29.49
N LEU A 52 31.75 9.60 -29.87
CA LEU A 52 31.85 10.83 -29.11
C LEU A 52 30.52 11.59 -29.22
N PHE A 53 29.70 11.60 -28.17
CA PHE A 53 28.52 12.46 -28.07
C PHE A 53 28.94 13.82 -27.54
N THR A 54 28.69 14.87 -28.31
CA THR A 54 28.85 16.26 -27.88
C THR A 54 27.51 16.79 -27.38
N MET A 55 27.41 17.00 -26.07
CA MET A 55 26.24 17.62 -25.44
C MET A 55 26.49 19.12 -25.31
N LYS A 56 25.58 19.95 -25.82
CA LYS A 56 25.60 21.40 -25.61
C LYS A 56 24.59 21.77 -24.53
N ILE A 57 25.07 22.40 -23.47
CA ILE A 57 24.22 22.90 -22.38
C ILE A 57 24.11 24.42 -22.55
N GLY A 58 22.89 24.91 -22.75
CA GLY A 58 22.58 26.34 -22.81
C GLY A 58 21.85 26.80 -21.55
N PHE A 59 22.32 27.88 -20.94
CA PHE A 59 21.63 28.55 -19.83
C PHE A 59 20.93 29.81 -20.35
N ILE A 60 19.61 29.89 -20.18
CA ILE A 60 18.86 31.11 -20.43
C ILE A 60 18.44 31.68 -19.07
N ILE A 61 19.03 32.81 -18.70
CA ILE A 61 18.69 33.52 -17.47
C ILE A 61 17.69 34.62 -17.85
N CYS A 62 16.43 34.45 -17.43
CA CYS A 62 15.41 35.49 -17.61
C CYS A 62 15.58 36.56 -16.53
N CYS A 63 15.84 37.81 -16.92
CA CYS A 63 16.15 38.90 -16.00
C CYS A 63 14.91 39.58 -15.37
N CYS A 64 13.69 39.07 -15.61
CA CYS A 64 12.45 39.65 -15.08
C CYS A 64 11.90 38.84 -13.89
N CYS A 65 12.15 39.32 -12.67
CA CYS A 65 11.48 39.09 -11.37
C CYS A 65 11.00 37.69 -10.93
N CYS A 66 11.19 36.61 -11.69
CA CYS A 66 10.93 35.24 -11.26
C CYS A 66 12.16 34.40 -11.57
N CYS A 67 12.93 34.02 -10.53
CA CYS A 67 14.10 33.17 -10.64
C CYS A 67 13.70 31.76 -11.09
N SER A 68 13.57 31.55 -12.40
CA SER A 68 13.50 30.22 -13.00
C SER A 68 14.72 30.07 -13.90
N ILE A 69 15.60 29.12 -13.56
CA ILE A 69 16.70 28.72 -14.45
C ILE A 69 16.12 27.70 -15.42
N LEU A 70 16.03 28.08 -16.69
CA LEU A 70 15.68 27.15 -17.76
C LEU A 70 16.98 26.50 -18.26
N ILE A 71 17.10 25.18 -18.10
CA ILE A 71 18.21 24.41 -18.66
C ILE A 71 17.71 23.75 -19.94
N LEU A 72 18.30 24.15 -21.07
CA LEU A 72 18.04 23.57 -22.38
C LEU A 72 19.14 22.55 -22.69
N LEU A 73 18.73 21.29 -22.86
CA LEU A 73 19.60 20.21 -23.30
C LEU A 73 19.22 19.85 -24.75
N SER A 74 20.18 20.02 -25.67
CA SER A 74 20.04 19.56 -27.06
C SER A 74 21.10 18.48 -27.32
N THR A 75 20.66 17.35 -27.85
CA THR A 75 21.53 16.28 -28.35
C THR A 75 21.45 16.26 -29.87
N MET A 76 22.58 16.41 -30.55
CA MET A 76 22.63 16.27 -32.00
C MET A 76 23.00 14.84 -32.36
N ASN A 77 22.05 14.09 -32.92
CA ASN A 77 22.35 12.78 -33.49
C ASN A 77 22.76 12.95 -34.96
N ASN A 78 23.94 12.45 -35.32
CA ASN A 78 24.64 12.84 -36.55
C ASN A 78 24.05 12.24 -37.85
N HIS A 79 22.84 11.66 -37.79
CA HIS A 79 22.29 10.91 -38.93
C HIS A 79 20.81 11.10 -39.27
N ASN A 80 20.04 11.93 -38.57
CA ASN A 80 18.72 12.39 -39.04
C ASN A 80 18.37 13.72 -38.37
N SER A 81 17.72 14.61 -39.13
CA SER A 81 17.46 16.01 -38.80
C SER A 81 16.37 16.25 -37.74
N ASP A 82 16.23 15.35 -36.75
CA ASP A 82 15.27 15.50 -35.68
C ASP A 82 15.97 16.00 -34.41
N GLU A 83 15.75 17.27 -34.09
CA GLU A 83 16.28 17.89 -32.88
C GLU A 83 15.32 17.64 -31.72
N LEU A 84 15.75 16.85 -30.73
CA LEU A 84 14.99 16.62 -29.51
C LEU A 84 15.38 17.69 -28.47
N ILE A 85 14.45 18.62 -28.20
CA ILE A 85 14.64 19.65 -27.18
C ILE A 85 14.03 19.16 -25.87
N MET A 86 14.88 18.90 -24.87
CA MET A 86 14.44 18.58 -23.51
C MET A 86 14.53 19.84 -22.64
N ILE A 87 13.38 20.31 -22.15
CA ILE A 87 13.29 21.43 -21.22
C ILE A 87 13.30 20.85 -19.81
N VAL A 88 14.37 21.10 -19.06
CA VAL A 88 14.45 20.72 -17.64
C VAL A 88 14.30 21.99 -16.80
N GLN A 89 13.17 22.08 -16.10
CA GLN A 89 12.91 23.19 -15.19
C GLN A 89 13.48 22.82 -13.80
N SER A 90 14.58 23.46 -13.43
CA SER A 90 15.16 23.33 -12.09
C SER A 90 14.46 24.32 -11.15
N SER A 91 13.57 23.82 -10.29
CA SER A 91 13.01 24.58 -9.19
C SER A 91 13.92 24.47 -7.97
N SER A 92 14.89 25.37 -7.84
CA SER A 92 15.72 25.47 -6.63
C SER A 92 15.10 26.43 -5.61
N THR A 93 14.99 25.95 -4.37
CA THR A 93 15.10 26.68 -3.07
C THR A 93 14.00 27.64 -2.57
N HIS A 94 12.74 27.55 -3.03
CA HIS A 94 11.60 28.00 -2.20
C HIS A 94 10.98 26.78 -1.55
N GLY A 95 11.08 26.63 -0.23
CA GLY A 95 10.59 25.50 0.59
C GLY A 95 9.48 24.70 -0.09
N LEU A 96 9.89 23.73 -0.91
CA LEU A 96 9.02 23.11 -1.89
C LEU A 96 8.08 22.22 -1.09
N ARG A 97 6.77 22.47 -1.18
CA ARG A 97 5.81 21.42 -0.86
C ARG A 97 6.23 20.22 -1.70
N LYS A 98 6.63 19.12 -1.05
CA LYS A 98 7.08 17.89 -1.74
C LYS A 98 5.97 17.31 -2.63
N TYR A 99 4.73 17.67 -2.32
CA TYR A 99 3.53 17.34 -3.06
C TYR A 99 2.93 18.64 -3.61
N PRO A 100 2.65 18.71 -4.92
CA PRO A 100 1.89 19.84 -5.44
C PRO A 100 0.59 19.88 -4.66
N SER A 101 0.30 21.02 -4.05
CA SER A 101 -1.05 21.20 -3.55
C SER A 101 -1.97 21.15 -4.76
N PRO A 102 -3.05 20.37 -4.69
CA PRO A 102 -3.94 20.22 -5.82
C PRO A 102 -4.27 21.64 -6.29
N PRO A 103 -4.09 21.95 -7.58
CA PRO A 103 -4.50 23.23 -8.09
C PRO A 103 -5.96 23.40 -7.65
N GLN A 104 -6.27 24.48 -6.94
CA GLN A 104 -7.63 24.80 -6.52
C GLN A 104 -8.46 25.15 -7.75
N ASN A 105 -8.68 24.14 -8.59
CA ASN A 105 -9.55 24.25 -9.74
C ASN A 105 -10.95 24.18 -9.16
N LYS A 106 -11.63 25.34 -9.07
CA LYS A 106 -12.94 25.51 -8.44
C LYS A 106 -14.06 24.65 -9.06
N ASN A 107 -13.75 23.88 -10.10
CA ASN A 107 -14.62 22.87 -10.68
C ASN A 107 -14.29 21.50 -10.09
N ASN A 108 -14.28 21.35 -8.75
CA ASN A 108 -14.13 20.04 -8.13
C ASN A 108 -15.23 19.13 -8.66
N LEU A 109 -14.84 18.19 -9.53
CA LEU A 109 -15.75 17.25 -10.19
C LEU A 109 -16.39 16.29 -9.18
N TYR A 110 -15.74 16.12 -8.02
CA TYR A 110 -16.11 15.18 -6.99
C TYR A 110 -16.38 15.89 -5.65
N SER A 111 -17.47 15.52 -5.00
CA SER A 111 -17.85 16.01 -3.66
C SER A 111 -17.23 15.11 -2.59
N TYR A 112 -15.97 15.34 -2.25
CA TYR A 112 -15.31 14.67 -1.13
C TYR A 112 -15.63 15.36 0.21
N GLU A 113 -16.03 14.57 1.21
CA GLU A 113 -16.29 15.03 2.57
C GLU A 113 -15.27 14.40 3.54
N PRO A 114 -14.19 15.11 3.90
CA PRO A 114 -13.22 14.59 4.88
C PRO A 114 -13.87 14.42 6.26
N SER A 115 -13.44 13.39 7.01
CA SER A 115 -13.83 13.23 8.40
C SER A 115 -13.47 14.46 9.24
N LEU A 116 -14.12 14.60 10.40
CA LEU A 116 -13.80 15.64 11.38
C LEU A 116 -12.31 15.60 11.77
N LEU A 117 -11.74 14.40 11.89
CA LEU A 117 -10.36 14.19 12.29
C LEU A 117 -9.39 14.55 11.16
N GLU A 118 -9.65 14.04 9.95
CA GLU A 118 -8.84 14.36 8.77
C GLU A 118 -8.83 15.87 8.51
N SER A 119 -10.02 16.49 8.51
CA SER A 119 -10.18 17.94 8.38
C SER A 119 -9.37 18.71 9.43
N TYR A 120 -9.38 18.24 10.68
CA TYR A 120 -8.62 18.89 11.74
C TYR A 120 -7.12 18.78 11.49
N ILE A 121 -6.61 17.60 11.17
CA ILE A 121 -5.18 17.37 10.95
C ILE A 121 -4.70 18.15 9.74
N VAL A 122 -5.36 18.06 8.58
CA VAL A 122 -4.95 18.77 7.36
C VAL A 122 -4.90 20.29 7.61
N ASN A 123 -5.88 20.86 8.32
CA ASN A 123 -5.94 22.30 8.56
C ASN A 123 -4.99 22.79 9.67
N ASN A 124 -4.56 21.92 10.59
CA ASN A 124 -3.80 22.33 11.77
C ASN A 124 -2.41 21.70 11.87
N GLY A 125 -2.05 20.67 11.10
CA GLY A 125 -0.79 19.95 11.23
C GLY A 125 0.45 20.83 10.97
N ARG A 126 0.32 21.83 10.08
CA ARG A 126 1.36 22.86 9.85
C ARG A 126 1.41 23.94 10.94
N SER A 127 0.26 24.39 11.43
CA SER A 127 0.15 25.58 12.29
C SER A 127 0.16 25.25 13.79
N ASN A 128 -0.25 24.05 14.16
CA ASN A 128 -0.28 23.59 15.55
C ASN A 128 1.10 23.08 15.94
N VAL A 129 1.85 23.97 16.60
CA VAL A 129 3.19 23.71 17.14
C VAL A 129 3.24 22.51 18.11
N ARG A 130 2.10 22.02 18.61
CA ARG A 130 2.06 20.83 19.48
C ARG A 130 2.00 19.53 18.71
N MET A 131 1.50 19.53 17.47
CA MET A 131 1.47 18.33 16.63
C MET A 131 2.83 18.12 15.96
N GLU A 132 3.47 19.21 15.52
CA GLU A 132 4.78 19.16 14.86
C GLU A 132 4.78 18.32 13.56
N TYR A 133 3.61 18.15 12.94
CA TYR A 133 3.42 17.27 11.77
C TYR A 133 4.07 17.79 10.49
N ASP A 134 4.47 19.06 10.46
CA ASP A 134 5.25 19.66 9.37
C ASP A 134 6.74 19.79 9.70
N ARG A 135 7.20 19.17 10.81
CA ARG A 135 8.62 19.19 11.18
C ARG A 135 9.42 18.49 10.09
N GLN A 136 10.27 19.26 9.41
CA GLN A 136 11.36 18.69 8.61
C GLN A 136 12.49 18.27 9.54
N ILE A 137 12.96 17.05 9.35
CA ILE A 137 14.05 16.48 10.12
C ILE A 137 15.30 16.53 9.27
N ASN A 138 16.36 17.15 9.79
CA ASN A 138 17.66 17.15 9.14
C ASN A 138 18.42 15.88 9.55
N PHE A 139 18.58 14.96 8.60
CA PHE A 139 19.20 13.66 8.81
C PHE A 139 20.73 13.65 8.76
N ASP A 140 21.39 14.77 8.42
CA ASP A 140 22.84 14.82 8.19
C ASP A 140 23.69 14.42 9.43
N ASN A 141 23.13 14.45 10.64
CA ASN A 141 23.84 14.15 11.89
C ASN A 141 22.97 13.44 12.95
N ILE A 142 21.97 12.64 12.54
CA ILE A 142 21.08 12.00 13.50
C ILE A 142 21.71 10.74 14.07
N ASP A 143 21.76 10.68 15.41
CA ASP A 143 21.91 9.43 16.14
C ASP A 143 20.60 8.64 16.00
N TYR A 144 20.60 7.59 15.18
CA TYR A 144 19.43 6.75 14.92
C TYR A 144 18.83 6.16 16.21
N ASN A 145 19.63 5.99 17.27
CA ASN A 145 19.13 5.52 18.57
C ASN A 145 18.27 6.56 19.30
N LYS A 146 18.33 7.83 18.89
CA LYS A 146 17.54 8.95 19.42
C LYS A 146 16.50 9.47 18.43
N LEU A 147 16.38 8.81 17.27
CA LEU A 147 15.47 9.24 16.21
C LEU A 147 14.02 9.27 16.71
N THR A 148 13.61 8.29 17.54
CA THR A 148 12.28 8.22 18.16
C THR A 148 11.95 9.41 19.08
N ASP A 149 12.96 10.12 19.60
CA ASP A 149 12.75 11.21 20.56
C ASP A 149 12.43 12.55 19.89
N ILE A 150 12.81 12.67 18.61
CA ILE A 150 12.67 13.92 17.84
C ILE A 150 11.55 13.86 16.79
N LEU A 151 11.07 12.66 16.48
CA LEU A 151 10.01 12.43 15.52
C LEU A 151 8.64 12.83 16.07
N PRO A 152 7.77 13.45 15.26
CA PRO A 152 6.38 13.66 15.64
C PRO A 152 5.66 12.31 15.81
N SER A 153 4.70 12.28 16.74
CA SER A 153 3.96 11.08 17.12
C SER A 153 2.49 11.19 16.72
N GLY A 154 1.98 10.16 16.05
CA GLY A 154 0.54 9.97 15.83
C GLY A 154 -0.23 9.73 17.14
N CYS A 155 0.39 9.01 18.08
CA CYS A 155 -0.23 8.60 19.34
C CYS A 155 -0.53 9.74 20.31
N GLU A 156 0.11 10.90 20.15
CA GLU A 156 -0.20 12.08 20.97
C GLU A 156 -1.62 12.59 20.73
N LEU A 157 -2.20 12.40 19.54
CA LEU A 157 -3.60 12.75 19.27
C LEU A 157 -4.58 11.96 20.16
N TRP A 158 -4.28 10.69 20.39
CA TRP A 158 -5.12 9.77 21.15
C TRP A 158 -5.02 9.98 22.66
N ARG A 159 -3.83 10.27 23.16
CA ARG A 159 -3.54 10.23 24.60
C ARG A 159 -3.54 11.59 25.29
N ASN A 160 -3.23 12.64 24.54
CA ASN A 160 -2.97 13.94 25.11
C ASN A 160 -4.07 14.94 24.72
N PRO A 161 -5.04 15.22 25.62
CA PRO A 161 -6.16 16.13 25.33
C PRO A 161 -5.73 17.59 25.11
N ARG A 162 -4.43 17.91 25.25
CA ARG A 162 -3.88 19.24 24.98
C ARG A 162 -3.38 19.40 23.54
N ILE A 163 -3.23 18.31 22.79
CA ILE A 163 -2.76 18.37 21.39
C ILE A 163 -3.86 18.91 20.49
N THR A 164 -5.09 18.45 20.72
CA THR A 164 -6.27 18.85 19.96
C THR A 164 -7.23 19.68 20.80
N THR A 165 -8.34 20.12 20.21
CA THR A 165 -9.43 20.74 20.98
C THR A 165 -10.22 19.68 21.74
N PRO A 166 -10.90 20.03 22.86
CA PRO A 166 -11.73 19.06 23.61
C PRO A 166 -12.77 18.33 22.74
N LYS A 167 -13.33 19.03 21.73
CA LYS A 167 -14.28 18.44 20.77
C LYS A 167 -13.61 17.33 19.95
N ILE A 168 -12.42 17.57 19.41
CA ILE A 168 -11.68 16.62 18.58
C ILE A 168 -11.19 15.44 19.43
N TYR A 169 -10.65 15.72 20.61
CA TYR A 169 -10.21 14.67 21.53
C TYR A 169 -11.36 13.73 21.91
N ASN A 170 -12.53 14.26 22.28
CA ASN A 170 -13.69 13.43 22.60
C ASN A 170 -14.19 12.64 21.39
N ALA A 171 -14.16 13.23 20.19
CA ALA A 171 -14.50 12.54 18.96
C ALA A 171 -13.56 11.35 18.68
N LEU A 172 -12.26 11.51 18.92
CA LEU A 172 -11.28 10.42 18.85
C LEU A 172 -11.66 9.31 19.82
N GLN A 173 -11.88 9.60 21.11
CA GLN A 173 -12.22 8.56 22.09
C GLN A 173 -13.49 7.79 21.71
N ASN A 174 -14.52 8.48 21.19
CA ASN A 174 -15.73 7.82 20.70
C ASN A 174 -15.45 6.95 19.46
N TYR A 175 -14.65 7.46 18.52
CA TYR A 175 -14.27 6.71 17.31
C TYR A 175 -13.50 5.44 17.66
N ARG A 176 -12.59 5.46 18.64
CA ARG A 176 -11.91 4.26 19.16
C ARG A 176 -12.90 3.22 19.68
N SER A 177 -13.90 3.64 20.47
CA SER A 177 -14.93 2.71 20.95
C SER A 177 -15.69 2.07 19.79
N GLN A 178 -16.04 2.85 18.77
CA GLN A 178 -16.75 2.35 17.58
C GLN A 178 -15.87 1.42 16.72
N LEU A 179 -14.55 1.65 16.66
CA LEU A 179 -13.61 0.75 16.01
C LEU A 179 -13.59 -0.63 16.67
N GLN A 180 -13.65 -0.69 18.01
CA GLN A 180 -13.69 -1.96 18.72
C GLN A 180 -14.97 -2.74 18.41
N ASP A 181 -16.12 -2.05 18.37
CA ASP A 181 -17.38 -2.65 17.95
C ASP A 181 -17.28 -3.17 16.51
N TYR A 182 -16.79 -2.34 15.58
CA TYR A 182 -16.58 -2.72 14.17
C TYR A 182 -15.72 -3.99 14.05
N ASN A 183 -14.58 -4.08 14.75
CA ASN A 183 -13.71 -5.24 14.71
C ASN A 183 -14.40 -6.52 15.20
N ILE A 184 -15.24 -6.42 16.24
CA ILE A 184 -16.03 -7.55 16.73
C ILE A 184 -17.01 -8.02 15.65
N TYR A 185 -17.73 -7.08 15.02
CA TYR A 185 -18.69 -7.38 13.97
C TYR A 185 -18.03 -7.96 12.72
N THR A 186 -16.93 -7.37 12.25
CA THR A 186 -16.22 -7.86 11.06
C THR A 186 -15.63 -9.23 11.30
N LYS A 187 -15.03 -9.52 12.46
CA LYS A 187 -14.53 -10.87 12.79
C LYS A 187 -15.63 -11.92 12.78
N GLN A 188 -16.80 -11.59 13.34
CA GLN A 188 -17.95 -12.50 13.37
C GLN A 188 -18.68 -12.62 12.04
N PHE A 189 -18.52 -11.66 11.13
CA PHE A 189 -19.15 -11.70 9.83
C PHE A 189 -18.69 -12.94 9.07
N GLN A 190 -19.65 -13.79 8.69
CA GLN A 190 -19.43 -14.89 7.76
C GLN A 190 -20.42 -14.72 6.62
N TRP A 191 -19.91 -14.65 5.39
CA TRP A 191 -20.77 -14.61 4.23
C TRP A 191 -21.50 -15.94 4.09
N LYS A 192 -22.81 -15.92 4.40
CA LYS A 192 -23.68 -17.07 4.19
C LYS A 192 -24.07 -17.11 2.73
N TYR A 193 -23.28 -17.83 1.92
CA TYR A 193 -23.73 -18.17 0.58
C TYR A 193 -24.95 -19.07 0.70
N ASN A 194 -26.14 -18.50 0.53
CA ASN A 194 -27.38 -19.27 0.48
C ASN A 194 -27.36 -20.12 -0.80
N ASN A 195 -26.81 -21.32 -0.68
CA ASN A 195 -26.79 -22.32 -1.72
C ASN A 195 -28.20 -22.95 -1.83
N ASN A 196 -29.18 -22.14 -2.27
CA ASN A 196 -30.59 -22.54 -2.40
C ASN A 196 -30.85 -23.56 -3.52
N ASN A 197 -29.81 -24.20 -4.06
CA ASN A 197 -29.92 -25.20 -5.12
C ASN A 197 -30.30 -26.61 -4.63
N ASN A 198 -30.54 -26.82 -3.34
CA ASN A 198 -30.92 -28.14 -2.81
C ASN A 198 -32.43 -28.38 -2.62
N ASN A 199 -33.31 -27.49 -3.11
CA ASN A 199 -34.77 -27.65 -2.96
C ASN A 199 -35.50 -28.21 -4.19
N ASN A 200 -34.84 -29.02 -5.01
CA ASN A 200 -35.51 -29.87 -6.01
C ASN A 200 -35.29 -31.34 -5.65
N GLY A 201 -36.11 -31.86 -4.73
CA GLY A 201 -36.06 -33.26 -4.34
C GLY A 201 -37.11 -33.61 -3.29
N ASP A 202 -38.30 -33.96 -3.78
CA ASP A 202 -39.31 -34.84 -3.21
C ASP A 202 -39.73 -34.60 -1.75
N GLY A 203 -40.90 -33.99 -1.61
CA GLY A 203 -41.61 -33.95 -0.35
C GLY A 203 -42.06 -35.34 0.07
N GLU A 204 -41.66 -35.77 1.25
CA GLU A 204 -42.46 -36.60 2.16
C GLU A 204 -41.85 -36.58 3.58
N ASN A 205 -42.74 -36.49 4.58
CA ASN A 205 -42.52 -36.66 6.03
C ASN A 205 -41.81 -35.53 6.83
N HIS A 206 -42.57 -34.47 7.11
CA HIS A 206 -42.30 -33.55 8.22
C HIS A 206 -42.88 -34.10 9.55
N ASN A 207 -42.05 -34.79 10.35
CA ASN A 207 -42.16 -34.78 11.81
C ASN A 207 -40.92 -35.24 12.61
N GLU A 208 -39.77 -35.56 11.99
CA GLU A 208 -38.55 -35.98 12.71
C GLU A 208 -37.42 -34.91 12.83
N ASN A 209 -37.60 -33.72 12.26
CA ASN A 209 -36.48 -32.80 11.99
C ASN A 209 -35.91 -31.99 13.17
N LYS A 210 -36.49 -32.03 14.38
CA LYS A 210 -35.90 -31.27 15.51
C LYS A 210 -34.74 -31.99 16.20
N GLN A 211 -34.72 -33.32 16.20
CA GLN A 211 -33.60 -34.09 16.76
C GLN A 211 -32.42 -34.18 15.80
N GLN A 212 -32.68 -34.36 14.51
CA GLN A 212 -31.61 -34.39 13.51
C GLN A 212 -30.89 -33.05 13.36
N GLN A 213 -31.60 -31.92 13.51
CA GLN A 213 -30.98 -30.60 13.44
C GLN A 213 -30.03 -30.32 14.63
N GLN A 214 -30.39 -30.75 15.84
CA GLN A 214 -29.50 -30.65 17.00
C GLN A 214 -28.30 -31.59 16.90
N GLN A 215 -28.49 -32.78 16.31
CA GLN A 215 -27.42 -33.74 16.10
C GLN A 215 -26.44 -33.26 15.02
N GLN A 216 -26.93 -32.69 13.92
CA GLN A 216 -26.11 -32.06 12.88
C GLN A 216 -25.33 -30.84 13.39
N GLU A 217 -25.92 -30.00 14.26
CA GLU A 217 -25.20 -28.89 14.89
C GLU A 217 -24.10 -29.37 15.85
N GLN A 218 -24.30 -30.50 16.55
CA GLN A 218 -23.27 -31.09 17.40
C GLN A 218 -22.15 -31.75 16.58
N GLU A 219 -22.50 -32.43 15.48
CA GLU A 219 -21.54 -33.04 14.56
C GLU A 219 -20.73 -31.96 13.83
N GLN A 220 -21.34 -30.86 13.38
CA GLN A 220 -20.58 -29.71 12.83
C GLN A 220 -19.63 -29.09 13.85
N ARG A 221 -20.04 -28.95 15.13
CA ARG A 221 -19.15 -28.43 16.18
C ARG A 221 -18.00 -29.39 16.51
N GLN A 222 -18.19 -30.69 16.35
CA GLN A 222 -17.13 -31.68 16.51
C GLN A 222 -16.23 -31.73 15.27
N GLN A 223 -16.77 -31.58 14.07
CA GLN A 223 -16.03 -31.55 12.82
C GLN A 223 -15.14 -30.30 12.72
N ILE A 224 -15.63 -29.12 13.10
CA ILE A 224 -14.82 -27.89 13.16
C ILE A 224 -13.63 -28.05 14.11
N LYS A 225 -13.83 -28.71 15.27
CA LYS A 225 -12.75 -29.02 16.20
C LYS A 225 -11.77 -30.09 15.68
N LEU A 226 -12.23 -31.00 14.82
CA LEU A 226 -11.40 -32.01 14.17
C LEU A 226 -10.59 -31.41 13.01
N ASP A 227 -11.19 -30.50 12.24
CA ASP A 227 -10.58 -29.81 11.11
C ASP A 227 -9.53 -28.79 11.60
N GLU A 228 -9.74 -28.16 12.75
CA GLU A 228 -8.72 -27.36 13.46
C GLU A 228 -7.52 -28.22 13.96
N GLN A 229 -7.69 -29.53 14.14
CA GLN A 229 -6.61 -30.45 14.53
C GLN A 229 -5.98 -31.22 13.35
N LYS A 230 -6.56 -31.17 12.16
CA LYS A 230 -6.13 -31.93 10.97
C LYS A 230 -5.59 -31.06 9.83
N GLN A 231 -4.88 -29.98 10.13
CA GLN A 231 -4.00 -29.37 9.13
C GLN A 231 -2.68 -30.16 9.02
N TYR A 232 -2.79 -31.39 8.53
CA TYR A 232 -1.67 -32.11 7.94
C TYR A 232 -2.23 -32.96 6.79
N TYR A 233 -2.17 -32.43 5.57
CA TYR A 233 -2.49 -33.18 4.36
C TYR A 233 -1.19 -33.66 3.73
N ASP A 234 -1.02 -34.99 3.72
CA ASP A 234 -0.08 -35.70 2.86
C ASP A 234 -0.65 -35.69 1.43
N LEU A 235 0.03 -35.01 0.52
CA LEU A 235 -0.41 -34.70 -0.84
C LEU A 235 0.12 -35.70 -1.89
N ARG A 236 0.03 -37.00 -1.64
CA ARG A 236 0.43 -38.03 -2.63
C ARG A 236 -0.70 -38.81 -3.29
N ASP A 237 -1.94 -38.66 -2.86
CA ASP A 237 -3.05 -39.49 -3.37
C ASP A 237 -3.89 -38.86 -4.49
N TYR A 238 -3.46 -37.73 -5.07
CA TYR A 238 -4.17 -37.10 -6.21
C TYR A 238 -3.56 -37.38 -7.60
N PHE A 239 -2.52 -38.21 -7.67
CA PHE A 239 -1.94 -38.64 -8.95
C PHE A 239 -1.55 -40.13 -8.91
N THR A 240 -2.54 -41.02 -8.96
CA THR A 240 -2.33 -42.37 -9.48
C THR A 240 -3.55 -42.80 -10.28
N ASP A 241 -3.36 -42.75 -11.60
CA ASP A 241 -3.75 -43.71 -12.63
C ASP A 241 -5.21 -44.14 -12.86
N ASP A 242 -5.47 -44.25 -14.16
CA ASP A 242 -6.50 -45.01 -14.87
C ASP A 242 -7.90 -44.40 -14.95
N ASP A 243 -8.11 -43.64 -16.03
CA ASP A 243 -9.32 -43.84 -16.85
C ASP A 243 -8.98 -43.69 -18.33
N GLU A 244 -9.35 -44.73 -19.07
CA GLU A 244 -9.15 -44.94 -20.49
C GLU A 244 -9.76 -43.83 -21.34
N ILE A 245 -9.03 -43.50 -22.41
CA ILE A 245 -9.42 -42.60 -23.47
C ILE A 245 -10.57 -43.24 -24.26
N ASP A 246 -11.78 -42.69 -24.13
CA ASP A 246 -12.83 -42.84 -25.14
C ASP A 246 -13.03 -41.51 -25.88
N HIS A 247 -12.69 -41.54 -27.16
CA HIS A 247 -12.75 -40.41 -28.08
C HIS A 247 -14.18 -40.25 -28.61
N ASP A 248 -14.92 -39.27 -28.10
CA ASP A 248 -15.87 -38.47 -28.88
C ASP A 248 -16.50 -37.37 -28.01
N HIS A 249 -15.88 -36.18 -27.97
CA HIS A 249 -16.51 -34.98 -27.41
C HIS A 249 -16.48 -33.81 -28.41
N ASN A 250 -17.70 -33.48 -28.84
CA ASN A 250 -18.13 -32.36 -29.66
C ASN A 250 -17.78 -31.00 -28.99
N PRO A 251 -16.99 -30.11 -29.61
CA PRO A 251 -16.46 -28.92 -28.95
C PRO A 251 -17.42 -27.71 -28.86
N ASN A 252 -18.72 -27.88 -29.14
CA ASN A 252 -19.62 -26.74 -29.39
C ASN A 252 -20.66 -26.40 -28.30
N ASN A 253 -20.51 -26.81 -27.03
CA ASN A 253 -21.51 -26.50 -26.01
C ASN A 253 -20.99 -26.21 -24.59
N ASN A 254 -19.86 -25.50 -24.46
CA ASN A 254 -19.44 -24.91 -23.19
C ASN A 254 -19.73 -23.41 -23.15
N THR A 255 -21.01 -23.04 -23.12
CA THR A 255 -21.42 -21.78 -22.48
C THR A 255 -21.24 -21.95 -20.97
N LEU A 256 -20.03 -21.68 -20.48
CA LEU A 256 -19.77 -21.40 -19.07
C LEU A 256 -20.76 -20.32 -18.63
N ASN A 257 -21.64 -20.68 -17.71
CA ASN A 257 -22.76 -19.85 -17.26
C ASN A 257 -22.21 -18.70 -16.39
N TYR A 258 -21.79 -17.61 -17.05
CA TYR A 258 -21.18 -16.40 -16.47
C TYR A 258 -22.13 -15.53 -15.63
N ASN A 259 -23.34 -16.00 -15.29
CA ASN A 259 -24.32 -15.27 -14.48
C ASN A 259 -23.98 -15.21 -12.96
N LYS A 260 -22.74 -15.50 -12.56
CA LYS A 260 -22.38 -15.62 -11.14
C LYS A 260 -22.17 -14.27 -10.44
N ASN A 261 -21.81 -13.20 -11.16
CA ASN A 261 -21.50 -11.90 -10.56
C ASN A 261 -22.73 -11.07 -10.21
N ASP A 262 -23.87 -11.27 -10.89
CA ASP A 262 -25.17 -10.69 -10.47
C ASP A 262 -25.49 -11.11 -9.04
N ALA A 263 -25.28 -12.39 -8.73
CA ALA A 263 -25.55 -12.91 -7.41
C ALA A 263 -24.63 -12.33 -6.32
N ILE A 264 -23.46 -11.78 -6.64
CA ILE A 264 -22.51 -11.35 -5.60
C ILE A 264 -23.02 -10.08 -4.90
N CYS A 265 -23.22 -8.99 -5.64
CA CYS A 265 -23.75 -7.75 -5.05
C CYS A 265 -25.26 -7.84 -4.77
N ASP A 266 -26.03 -8.61 -5.55
CA ASP A 266 -27.48 -8.74 -5.30
C ASP A 266 -27.79 -9.69 -4.13
N SER A 267 -26.91 -10.66 -3.82
CA SER A 267 -27.03 -11.47 -2.59
C SER A 267 -26.70 -10.69 -1.32
N LEU A 268 -26.08 -9.51 -1.45
CA LEU A 268 -26.04 -8.52 -0.37
C LEU A 268 -27.43 -7.86 -0.24
N ASN A 269 -28.46 -8.69 -0.02
CA ASN A 269 -29.82 -8.24 0.17
C ASN A 269 -29.83 -7.31 1.38
N PRO A 270 -30.19 -6.03 1.21
CA PRO A 270 -30.14 -5.03 2.26
C PRO A 270 -31.08 -5.35 3.44
N ASN A 271 -32.02 -6.28 3.23
CA ASN A 271 -32.92 -6.72 4.29
C ASN A 271 -32.34 -7.85 5.17
N THR A 272 -31.24 -8.50 4.74
CA THR A 272 -30.61 -9.60 5.49
C THR A 272 -29.20 -9.29 5.94
N ILE A 273 -28.47 -8.49 5.16
CA ILE A 273 -27.22 -7.88 5.60
C ILE A 273 -27.62 -6.47 6.00
N ASP A 274 -27.64 -6.24 7.32
CA ASP A 274 -27.79 -4.92 7.90
C ASP A 274 -26.76 -4.03 7.20
N THR A 275 -27.19 -3.18 6.25
CA THR A 275 -26.36 -2.35 5.36
C THR A 275 -25.60 -1.26 6.10
N THR A 276 -25.28 -1.53 7.35
CA THR A 276 -25.10 -0.57 8.39
C THR A 276 -23.94 -0.93 9.29
N VAL A 277 -23.18 -1.99 9.03
CA VAL A 277 -21.99 -2.25 9.84
C VAL A 277 -21.10 -1.00 9.86
N SER A 278 -20.94 -0.28 8.74
CA SER A 278 -20.31 1.04 8.78
C SER A 278 -21.23 2.16 9.31
N HIS A 279 -22.47 2.27 8.80
CA HIS A 279 -23.35 3.42 9.08
C HIS A 279 -24.00 3.44 10.48
N ASN A 280 -24.28 2.29 11.08
CA ASN A 280 -24.85 2.16 12.42
C ASN A 280 -23.76 2.16 13.48
N ILE A 281 -22.56 1.67 13.16
CA ILE A 281 -21.46 1.65 14.14
C ILE A 281 -20.82 3.03 14.23
N PHE A 282 -20.46 3.62 13.09
CA PHE A 282 -19.72 4.87 13.08
C PHE A 282 -20.62 6.09 13.06
N HIS A 283 -20.27 7.10 13.86
CA HIS A 283 -20.84 8.42 13.64
C HIS A 283 -20.36 8.94 12.27
N PRO A 284 -21.23 9.44 11.37
CA PRO A 284 -20.85 9.78 10.00
C PRO A 284 -19.69 10.78 9.89
N SER A 285 -19.51 11.64 10.90
CA SER A 285 -18.41 12.61 10.91
C SER A 285 -17.05 12.02 11.27
N TYR A 286 -16.96 10.77 11.68
CA TYR A 286 -15.68 10.14 12.07
C TYR A 286 -15.01 9.43 10.89
N LEU A 287 -15.76 9.14 9.84
CA LEU A 287 -15.26 8.56 8.60
C LEU A 287 -15.23 9.64 7.51
N SER A 288 -14.30 9.49 6.58
CA SER A 288 -14.28 10.30 5.37
C SER A 288 -15.23 9.68 4.36
N LYS A 289 -15.81 10.49 3.48
CA LYS A 289 -16.84 10.05 2.54
C LYS A 289 -16.52 10.55 1.13
N SER A 290 -16.46 9.62 0.18
CA SER A 290 -16.24 9.91 -1.23
C SER A 290 -17.47 10.54 -1.90
N SER A 291 -17.31 10.98 -3.15
CA SER A 291 -18.36 11.63 -3.92
C SER A 291 -19.56 10.74 -4.26
N ASP A 292 -19.32 9.44 -4.38
CA ASP A 292 -20.34 8.40 -4.50
C ASP A 292 -20.91 7.97 -3.14
N GLY A 293 -20.43 8.55 -2.03
CA GLY A 293 -20.94 8.31 -0.69
C GLY A 293 -20.51 6.97 -0.09
N ILE A 294 -19.28 6.55 -0.37
CA ILE A 294 -18.61 5.40 0.26
C ILE A 294 -17.79 5.93 1.43
N TYR A 295 -17.89 5.28 2.58
CA TYR A 295 -17.15 5.66 3.78
C TYR A 295 -15.79 4.93 3.89
N MET A 296 -14.80 5.62 4.43
CA MET A 296 -13.43 5.11 4.63
C MET A 296 -12.79 5.70 5.89
N GLU A 297 -11.78 5.02 6.46
CA GLU A 297 -11.16 5.49 7.71
C GLU A 297 -10.40 6.83 7.57
N PRO A 298 -10.12 7.53 8.69
CA PRO A 298 -9.18 8.64 8.72
C PRO A 298 -7.76 8.23 8.31
N LEU A 299 -7.02 9.19 7.77
CA LEU A 299 -5.66 9.00 7.28
C LEU A 299 -4.66 8.97 8.44
N LEU A 300 -4.09 7.79 8.74
CA LEU A 300 -2.75 7.51 9.33
C LEU A 300 -2.80 6.17 10.10
N PRO A 301 -1.71 5.40 10.15
CA PRO A 301 -1.67 4.11 10.82
C PRO A 301 -1.95 4.19 12.34
N PRO A 302 -1.37 5.11 13.12
CA PRO A 302 -1.75 5.26 14.52
C PRO A 302 -3.22 5.71 14.68
N LEU A 303 -3.81 6.36 13.68
CA LEU A 303 -5.24 6.72 13.67
C LEU A 303 -6.15 5.56 13.25
N ARG A 304 -5.60 4.62 12.48
CA ARG A 304 -6.25 3.36 12.12
C ARG A 304 -6.27 2.42 13.33
N SER A 305 -5.10 2.17 13.92
CA SER A 305 -4.90 1.21 15.02
C SER A 305 -4.66 1.92 16.35
N PRO A 306 -5.69 2.46 17.04
CA PRO A 306 -5.50 3.19 18.30
C PRO A 306 -4.82 2.34 19.37
N GLU A 307 -5.01 1.01 19.36
CA GLU A 307 -4.40 0.11 20.34
C GLU A 307 -2.87 0.08 20.28
N LEU A 308 -2.26 0.42 19.13
CA LEU A 308 -0.82 0.70 19.02
C LEU A 308 -0.36 1.74 20.07
N CYS A 309 -1.21 2.72 20.36
CA CYS A 309 -0.90 3.86 21.21
C CYS A 309 -1.16 3.63 22.70
N TYR A 310 -2.06 2.71 23.05
CA TYR A 310 -2.43 2.46 24.46
C TYR A 310 -1.62 1.35 25.11
N GLY A 311 -0.80 0.63 24.34
CA GLY A 311 0.08 -0.41 24.84
C GLY A 311 -0.70 -1.65 25.28
N SER A 312 -0.02 -2.80 25.34
CA SER A 312 -0.61 -3.97 25.98
C SER A 312 -0.70 -3.71 27.49
N SER A 313 -1.91 -3.51 28.02
CA SER A 313 -2.16 -3.42 29.47
C SER A 313 -1.78 -4.72 30.23
N SER A 314 -1.22 -5.71 29.54
CA SER A 314 -0.97 -7.07 30.03
C SER A 314 0.36 -7.25 30.75
N SER A 315 1.33 -6.34 30.65
CA SER A 315 2.53 -6.42 31.46
C SER A 315 2.31 -5.73 32.80
N ASN A 316 2.12 -6.50 33.87
CA ASN A 316 2.18 -6.11 35.29
C ASN A 316 3.53 -5.47 35.72
N SER A 317 4.27 -4.88 34.79
CA SER A 317 5.52 -4.16 35.05
C SER A 317 5.16 -2.83 35.71
N TYR A 318 5.27 -2.82 37.04
CA TYR A 318 5.20 -1.68 37.95
C TYR A 318 6.35 -0.66 37.70
N SER A 319 6.60 -0.25 36.45
CA SER A 319 7.48 0.89 36.19
C SER A 319 6.64 2.17 36.36
N ASN A 320 6.87 2.88 37.46
CA ASN A 320 6.28 4.20 37.75
C ASN A 320 6.81 5.32 36.81
N SER A 321 7.30 4.97 35.62
CA SER A 321 7.74 5.94 34.62
C SER A 321 6.53 6.38 33.82
N TYR A 322 5.95 7.52 34.19
CA TYR A 322 4.87 8.21 33.48
C TYR A 322 5.20 8.56 32.01
N TYR A 323 6.41 8.28 31.54
CA TYR A 323 6.91 8.63 30.20
C TYR A 323 7.34 7.44 29.34
N ASP A 324 7.26 6.20 29.83
CA ASP A 324 7.66 5.01 29.06
C ASP A 324 6.44 4.18 28.65
N LEU A 325 5.60 4.77 27.80
CA LEU A 325 4.51 4.05 27.16
C LEU A 325 5.08 3.34 25.94
N SER A 326 5.44 2.07 26.10
CA SER A 326 5.80 1.18 25.00
C SER A 326 4.64 1.05 24.02
N LEU A 327 4.92 1.27 22.73
CA LEU A 327 3.96 1.04 21.65
C LEU A 327 3.67 -0.47 21.55
N ASP A 328 2.41 -0.83 21.29
CA ASP A 328 2.05 -2.23 21.03
C ASP A 328 2.18 -2.54 19.54
N TYR A 329 3.40 -2.89 19.13
CA TYR A 329 3.71 -3.20 17.72
C TYR A 329 2.94 -4.41 17.18
N ASN A 330 2.29 -5.22 18.02
CA ASN A 330 1.41 -6.29 17.55
C ASN A 330 0.18 -5.75 16.80
N HIS A 331 -0.20 -4.48 17.05
CA HIS A 331 -1.32 -3.82 16.37
C HIS A 331 -0.88 -2.93 15.20
N LEU A 332 0.42 -2.89 14.87
CA LEU A 332 0.91 -2.00 13.84
C LEU A 332 0.40 -2.40 12.45
N LEU A 333 0.57 -3.68 12.10
CA LEU A 333 0.20 -4.28 10.80
C LEU A 333 -1.23 -4.86 10.81
N ASP A 334 -2.00 -4.57 11.87
CA ASP A 334 -3.31 -5.18 12.06
C ASP A 334 -4.33 -4.61 11.06
N LEU A 335 -4.75 -5.46 10.11
CA LEU A 335 -5.75 -5.12 9.10
C LEU A 335 -7.18 -5.06 9.66
N ASP A 336 -7.42 -5.48 10.91
CA ASP A 336 -8.75 -5.43 11.52
C ASP A 336 -9.34 -4.01 11.51
N TYR A 337 -8.47 -3.02 11.66
CA TYR A 337 -8.85 -1.61 11.72
C TYR A 337 -8.98 -0.93 10.35
N LEU A 338 -8.83 -1.68 9.26
CA LEU A 338 -9.07 -1.20 7.90
C LEU A 338 -10.58 -1.18 7.64
N ILE A 339 -11.14 0.02 7.50
CA ILE A 339 -12.55 0.28 7.28
C ILE A 339 -12.82 0.41 5.78
N HIS A 340 -13.50 -0.58 5.23
CA HIS A 340 -14.11 -0.51 3.91
C HIS A 340 -15.62 -0.58 4.01
N ASP A 341 -16.30 0.32 3.31
CA ASP A 341 -17.74 0.23 3.08
C ASP A 341 -18.01 -0.73 1.89
N PHE A 342 -17.71 -2.01 2.10
CA PHE A 342 -17.81 -3.06 1.07
C PHE A 342 -19.19 -3.12 0.40
N VAL A 343 -20.26 -2.83 1.15
CA VAL A 343 -21.63 -2.80 0.62
C VAL A 343 -21.77 -1.72 -0.45
N ASN A 344 -21.33 -0.49 -0.16
CA ASN A 344 -21.41 0.58 -1.13
C ASN A 344 -20.35 0.45 -2.25
N ILE A 345 -19.18 -0.11 -1.97
CA ILE A 345 -18.20 -0.47 -3.01
C ILE A 345 -18.86 -1.43 -4.03
N CYS A 346 -19.44 -2.53 -3.56
CA CYS A 346 -20.12 -3.50 -4.43
C CYS A 346 -21.24 -2.83 -5.24
N LYS A 347 -22.11 -2.04 -4.59
CA LYS A 347 -23.28 -1.46 -5.26
C LYS A 347 -22.97 -0.33 -6.24
N LYS A 348 -21.91 0.44 -5.97
CA LYS A 348 -21.65 1.70 -6.68
C LYS A 348 -20.47 1.64 -7.64
N ARG A 349 -19.51 0.75 -7.40
CA ARG A 349 -18.27 0.64 -8.19
C ARG A 349 -18.10 -0.70 -8.88
N ILE A 350 -18.83 -1.74 -8.46
CA ILE A 350 -18.80 -3.04 -9.12
C ILE A 350 -20.10 -3.23 -9.90
N HIS A 351 -19.98 -3.25 -11.20
CA HIS A 351 -21.04 -3.52 -12.16
C HIS A 351 -21.07 -5.01 -12.53
N LYS A 352 -22.20 -5.44 -13.07
CA LYS A 352 -22.44 -6.81 -13.55
C LYS A 352 -21.32 -7.36 -14.45
N TYR A 353 -20.78 -6.51 -15.31
CA TYR A 353 -19.76 -6.87 -16.30
C TYR A 353 -18.39 -6.30 -15.96
N SER A 354 -18.21 -5.82 -14.72
CA SER A 354 -16.91 -5.39 -14.24
C SER A 354 -15.95 -6.56 -14.26
N ARG A 355 -14.75 -6.33 -14.80
CA ARG A 355 -13.59 -7.09 -14.37
C ARG A 355 -13.14 -6.55 -13.03
N THR A 356 -12.67 -7.42 -12.15
CA THR A 356 -12.08 -7.04 -10.87
C THR A 356 -10.57 -7.27 -10.91
N ILE A 357 -9.80 -6.20 -10.67
CA ILE A 357 -8.36 -6.20 -10.83
C ILE A 357 -7.69 -5.81 -9.51
N PHE A 358 -6.73 -6.63 -9.08
CA PHE A 358 -5.83 -6.32 -7.98
C PHE A 358 -4.40 -6.22 -8.50
N ILE A 359 -3.70 -5.15 -8.17
CA ILE A 359 -2.30 -4.95 -8.54
C ILE A 359 -1.49 -4.75 -7.27
N ASP A 360 -0.50 -5.60 -7.06
CA ASP A 360 0.43 -5.57 -5.94
C ASP A 360 1.82 -5.20 -6.44
N MET A 361 2.29 -4.01 -6.09
CA MET A 361 3.65 -3.58 -6.37
C MET A 361 4.47 -3.78 -5.10
N GLY A 362 5.43 -4.72 -5.16
CA GLY A 362 6.15 -5.26 -4.00
C GLY A 362 5.45 -6.48 -3.42
N ALA A 363 5.18 -7.45 -4.29
CA ALA A 363 4.40 -8.63 -3.99
C ALA A 363 5.18 -9.72 -3.22
N SER A 364 5.97 -9.32 -2.22
CA SER A 364 6.76 -10.26 -1.43
C SER A 364 5.85 -11.27 -0.74
N LEU A 365 6.02 -12.54 -1.09
CA LEU A 365 5.28 -13.67 -0.51
C LEU A 365 6.05 -14.37 0.62
N GLN A 366 7.29 -13.94 0.90
CA GLN A 366 8.11 -14.46 1.99
C GLN A 366 8.10 -13.44 3.13
N TYR A 367 7.09 -13.52 3.99
CA TYR A 367 6.96 -12.63 5.13
C TYR A 367 7.39 -13.35 6.42
N HIS A 368 8.42 -12.82 7.08
CA HIS A 368 8.89 -13.25 8.42
C HIS A 368 8.98 -14.77 8.65
N ILE A 369 9.46 -15.52 7.66
CA ILE A 369 9.82 -16.92 7.87
C ILE A 369 11.15 -16.93 8.63
N ASP A 370 11.09 -16.76 9.94
CA ASP A 370 12.22 -17.07 10.80
C ASP A 370 12.37 -18.60 10.81
N ASP A 371 13.48 -19.12 10.26
CA ASP A 371 13.79 -20.55 10.15
C ASP A 371 13.67 -21.34 11.48
N ASN A 372 13.62 -20.63 12.62
CA ASN A 372 13.56 -21.20 13.96
C ASN A 372 12.23 -20.98 14.69
N SER A 373 11.29 -20.22 14.11
CA SER A 373 9.99 -19.99 14.76
C SER A 373 9.00 -21.03 14.27
N SER A 374 8.46 -21.84 15.18
CA SER A 374 7.32 -22.73 14.90
C SER A 374 6.01 -21.97 14.75
N LYS A 375 6.08 -20.66 14.46
CA LYS A 375 4.92 -19.79 14.34
C LYS A 375 4.23 -20.16 13.03
N GLU A 376 2.93 -20.38 13.08
CA GLU A 376 2.11 -20.59 11.88
C GLU A 376 2.48 -19.54 10.84
N LEU A 377 2.70 -19.99 9.60
CA LEU A 377 3.14 -19.15 8.49
C LEU A 377 2.15 -17.98 8.37
N GLU A 378 2.59 -16.79 8.79
CA GLU A 378 1.75 -15.61 8.72
C GLU A 378 1.43 -15.35 7.25
N LEU A 379 0.15 -15.17 6.93
CA LEU A 379 -0.24 -14.94 5.55
C LEU A 379 0.40 -13.64 5.07
N PRO A 380 1.06 -13.63 3.90
CA PRO A 380 1.53 -12.41 3.28
C PRO A 380 0.40 -11.36 3.25
N PRO A 381 0.68 -10.09 3.54
CA PRO A 381 -0.37 -9.09 3.68
C PRO A 381 -1.30 -8.98 2.46
N THR A 382 -0.78 -9.19 1.25
CA THR A 382 -1.60 -9.27 0.02
C THR A 382 -2.64 -10.39 0.07
N LEU A 383 -2.27 -11.58 0.57
CA LEU A 383 -3.23 -12.67 0.73
C LEU A 383 -4.25 -12.37 1.82
N GLN A 384 -3.86 -11.66 2.89
CA GLN A 384 -4.80 -11.19 3.91
C GLN A 384 -5.84 -10.24 3.30
N LEU A 385 -5.39 -9.30 2.47
CA LEU A 385 -6.27 -8.35 1.78
C LEU A 385 -7.20 -9.06 0.78
N LEU A 386 -6.67 -9.96 -0.05
CA LEU A 386 -7.50 -10.77 -0.96
C LEU A 386 -8.55 -11.61 -0.20
N ASN A 387 -8.18 -12.17 0.95
CA ASN A 387 -9.10 -12.88 1.82
C ASN A 387 -10.19 -11.96 2.40
N LEU A 388 -9.83 -10.72 2.78
CA LEU A 388 -10.78 -9.72 3.22
C LEU A 388 -11.81 -9.41 2.13
N TYR A 389 -11.38 -9.12 0.89
CA TYR A 389 -12.32 -8.92 -0.23
C TYR A 389 -13.20 -10.14 -0.49
N SER A 390 -12.59 -11.34 -0.52
CA SER A 390 -13.32 -12.59 -0.73
C SER A 390 -14.37 -12.85 0.35
N LYS A 391 -14.12 -12.42 1.59
CA LYS A 391 -15.07 -12.52 2.71
C LYS A 391 -16.34 -11.70 2.46
N PHE A 392 -16.25 -10.61 1.70
CA PHE A 392 -17.38 -9.78 1.29
C PHE A 392 -17.87 -10.12 -0.12
N GLY A 393 -17.50 -11.29 -0.64
CA GLY A 393 -17.95 -11.80 -1.93
C GLY A 393 -17.20 -11.22 -3.14
N ILE A 394 -16.29 -10.27 -2.94
CA ILE A 394 -15.52 -9.67 -4.03
C ILE A 394 -14.35 -10.60 -4.36
N GLN A 395 -14.40 -11.21 -5.54
CA GLN A 395 -13.32 -12.03 -6.08
C GLN A 395 -12.62 -11.24 -7.18
N PHE A 396 -11.30 -11.40 -7.30
CA PHE A 396 -10.51 -10.75 -8.34
C PHE A 396 -10.32 -11.67 -9.53
N ASP A 397 -10.71 -11.21 -10.72
CA ASP A 397 -10.49 -11.91 -11.99
C ASP A 397 -9.00 -11.90 -12.38
N HIS A 398 -8.31 -10.81 -12.04
CA HIS A 398 -6.89 -10.63 -12.30
C HIS A 398 -6.16 -10.10 -11.07
N ILE A 399 -5.10 -10.80 -10.67
CA ILE A 399 -4.20 -10.39 -9.60
C ILE A 399 -2.80 -10.29 -10.19
N TYR A 400 -2.22 -9.10 -10.25
CA TYR A 400 -0.89 -8.87 -10.80
C TYR A 400 0.09 -8.59 -9.66
N GLY A 401 1.00 -9.52 -9.40
CA GLY A 401 2.07 -9.35 -8.41
C GLY A 401 3.39 -8.99 -9.06
N TYR A 402 3.95 -7.83 -8.72
CA TYR A 402 5.27 -7.38 -9.16
C TYR A 402 6.28 -7.49 -8.03
N GLU A 403 7.36 -8.22 -8.25
CA GLU A 403 8.44 -8.40 -7.27
C GLU A 403 9.80 -8.27 -7.93
N TYR A 404 10.66 -7.43 -7.36
CA TYR A 404 12.01 -7.20 -7.87
C TYR A 404 12.94 -8.37 -7.54
N THR A 405 12.79 -8.96 -6.34
CA THR A 405 13.59 -10.07 -5.86
C THR A 405 13.29 -11.34 -6.63
N ILE A 406 14.32 -12.01 -7.15
CA ILE A 406 14.13 -13.22 -7.96
C ILE A 406 13.58 -14.36 -7.09
N MET A 407 12.45 -14.95 -7.49
CA MET A 407 11.80 -16.07 -6.81
C MET A 407 11.54 -17.23 -7.78
N ASP A 408 11.69 -18.47 -7.31
CA ASP A 408 11.33 -19.67 -8.07
C ASP A 408 9.80 -19.69 -8.31
N PRO A 409 9.33 -19.72 -9.58
CA PRO A 409 7.91 -19.84 -9.89
C PRO A 409 7.23 -21.05 -9.23
N ASN A 410 7.96 -22.15 -8.99
CA ASN A 410 7.40 -23.30 -8.27
C ASN A 410 7.09 -22.95 -6.81
N LEU A 411 7.94 -22.17 -6.15
CA LEU A 411 7.69 -21.72 -4.79
C LEU A 411 6.46 -20.80 -4.76
N VAL A 412 6.40 -19.85 -5.67
CA VAL A 412 5.27 -18.91 -5.79
C VAL A 412 3.96 -19.68 -6.02
N TYR A 413 3.87 -20.44 -7.10
CA TYR A 413 2.61 -21.03 -7.53
C TYR A 413 2.24 -22.33 -6.82
N ASN A 414 3.18 -23.13 -6.31
CA ASN A 414 2.84 -24.40 -5.67
C ASN A 414 2.83 -24.33 -4.15
N VAL A 415 3.55 -23.39 -3.54
CA VAL A 415 3.67 -23.29 -2.08
C VAL A 415 2.94 -22.06 -1.55
N GLN A 416 3.15 -20.88 -2.15
CA GLN A 416 2.73 -19.62 -1.53
C GLN A 416 1.33 -19.17 -1.93
N ILE A 417 0.94 -19.31 -3.20
CA ILE A 417 -0.37 -18.88 -3.68
C ILE A 417 -1.43 -19.97 -3.45
N PRO A 418 -2.48 -19.71 -2.66
CA PRO A 418 -3.58 -20.65 -2.48
C PRO A 418 -4.25 -21.03 -3.80
N ASN A 419 -4.66 -22.30 -3.94
CA ASN A 419 -5.28 -22.83 -5.17
C ASN A 419 -6.41 -21.94 -5.73
N LYS A 420 -7.22 -21.33 -4.87
CA LYS A 420 -8.33 -20.44 -5.28
C LYS A 420 -7.90 -19.17 -6.03
N TYR A 421 -6.64 -18.75 -5.91
CA TYR A 421 -6.12 -17.56 -6.59
C TYR A 421 -5.23 -17.89 -7.79
N LYS A 422 -4.72 -19.13 -7.90
CA LYS A 422 -3.71 -19.50 -8.92
C LYS A 422 -4.11 -19.15 -10.34
N ALA A 423 -5.38 -19.36 -10.71
CA ALA A 423 -5.87 -19.07 -12.06
C ALA A 423 -5.96 -17.56 -12.36
N ALA A 424 -6.19 -16.74 -11.34
CA ALA A 424 -6.26 -15.28 -11.47
C ALA A 424 -4.89 -14.59 -11.30
N TYR A 425 -3.89 -15.31 -10.76
CA TYR A 425 -2.64 -14.74 -10.31
C TYR A 425 -1.56 -14.72 -11.40
N HIS A 426 -1.06 -13.54 -11.71
CA HIS A 426 -0.03 -13.24 -12.69
C HIS A 426 1.20 -12.73 -11.97
N TRP A 427 2.27 -13.53 -11.96
CA TRP A 427 3.53 -13.17 -11.30
C TRP A 427 4.51 -12.52 -12.27
N TYR A 428 4.95 -11.31 -11.95
CA TYR A 428 5.99 -10.58 -12.66
C TYR A 428 7.21 -10.40 -11.78
N ASN A 429 8.23 -11.20 -12.05
CA ASN A 429 9.50 -11.08 -11.35
C ASN A 429 10.38 -9.98 -11.98
N ILE A 430 9.90 -8.75 -11.94
CA ILE A 430 10.55 -7.57 -12.50
C ILE A 430 10.25 -6.35 -11.62
N GLY A 431 11.24 -5.47 -11.48
CA GLY A 431 11.05 -4.19 -10.80
C GLY A 431 10.08 -3.28 -11.55
N VAL A 432 9.32 -2.49 -10.79
CA VAL A 432 8.40 -1.49 -11.35
C VAL A 432 9.15 -0.22 -11.73
N SER A 433 8.71 0.44 -12.81
CA SER A 433 9.25 1.74 -13.23
C SER A 433 8.24 2.85 -13.00
N SER A 434 8.69 3.99 -12.49
CA SER A 434 7.90 5.23 -12.40
C SER A 434 7.71 5.96 -13.73
N ASN A 435 8.39 5.54 -14.80
CA ASN A 435 8.17 6.11 -16.13
C ASN A 435 6.91 5.50 -16.76
N ILE A 436 5.86 6.31 -16.96
CA ILE A 436 4.57 5.86 -17.52
C ILE A 436 4.67 5.25 -18.93
N THR A 437 5.76 5.51 -19.67
CA THR A 437 6.00 4.90 -20.99
C THR A 437 6.74 3.57 -20.93
N SER A 438 7.27 3.19 -19.76
CA SER A 438 7.94 1.90 -19.58
C SER A 438 6.93 0.76 -19.61
N TYR A 439 7.28 -0.35 -20.25
CA TYR A 439 6.49 -1.59 -20.20
C TYR A 439 6.47 -2.22 -18.80
N THR A 440 7.41 -1.83 -17.93
CA THR A 440 7.47 -2.28 -16.53
C THR A 440 6.72 -1.36 -15.57
N ASN A 441 5.99 -0.36 -16.07
CA ASN A 441 5.12 0.47 -15.24
C ASN A 441 3.72 -0.19 -15.16
N PRO A 442 3.26 -0.66 -13.97
CA PRO A 442 1.96 -1.31 -13.87
C PRO A 442 0.77 -0.40 -14.17
N LEU A 443 0.90 0.92 -14.01
CA LEU A 443 -0.15 1.87 -14.36
C LEU A 443 -0.33 1.98 -15.88
N ARG A 444 0.71 1.71 -16.67
CA ARG A 444 0.61 1.62 -18.13
C ARG A 444 -0.26 0.43 -18.56
N LEU A 445 -0.08 -0.72 -17.92
CA LEU A 445 -0.95 -1.90 -18.13
C LEU A 445 -2.41 -1.53 -17.90
N ILE A 446 -2.69 -0.77 -16.84
CA ILE A 446 -4.06 -0.36 -16.50
C ILE A 446 -4.67 0.52 -17.61
N LEU A 447 -3.94 1.55 -18.01
CA LEU A 447 -4.38 2.49 -19.06
C LEU A 447 -4.67 1.80 -20.40
N ASP A 448 -3.83 0.84 -20.77
CA ASP A 448 -3.92 0.18 -22.08
C ASP A 448 -5.01 -0.92 -22.11
N THR A 449 -5.42 -1.45 -20.96
CA THR A 449 -6.20 -2.72 -20.90
C THR A 449 -7.60 -2.56 -20.32
N TYR A 450 -7.79 -1.65 -19.36
CA TYR A 450 -9.04 -1.57 -18.57
C TYR A 450 -9.90 -0.36 -18.93
N ASN A 451 -11.19 -0.51 -18.64
CA ASN A 451 -12.22 0.46 -18.93
C ASN A 451 -12.70 1.11 -17.63
N LYS A 452 -12.46 2.42 -17.52
CA LYS A 452 -12.82 3.26 -16.37
C LYS A 452 -14.31 3.29 -16.01
N GLU A 453 -15.20 2.99 -16.95
CA GLU A 453 -16.64 3.07 -16.70
C GLU A 453 -17.20 1.75 -16.17
N THR A 454 -16.41 0.66 -16.27
CA THR A 454 -16.91 -0.67 -15.96
C THR A 454 -16.01 -1.47 -15.05
N ASP A 455 -14.69 -1.35 -15.11
CA ASP A 455 -13.80 -2.22 -14.34
C ASP A 455 -13.55 -1.67 -12.93
N PHE A 456 -13.36 -2.58 -11.98
CA PHE A 456 -13.04 -2.25 -10.59
C PHE A 456 -11.57 -2.54 -10.30
N ILE A 457 -10.80 -1.52 -9.93
CA ILE A 457 -9.33 -1.62 -9.83
C ILE A 457 -8.84 -1.24 -8.45
N VAL A 458 -8.12 -2.18 -7.83
CA VAL A 458 -7.47 -2.03 -6.53
C VAL A 458 -5.96 -2.11 -6.71
N ILE A 459 -5.24 -1.16 -6.14
CA ILE A 459 -3.78 -1.10 -6.18
C ILE A 459 -3.23 -1.10 -4.75
N LYS A 460 -2.24 -1.95 -4.49
CA LYS A 460 -1.32 -1.87 -3.36
C LYS A 460 0.06 -1.45 -3.86
N LEU A 461 0.64 -0.43 -3.23
CA LEU A 461 1.99 0.05 -3.48
C LEU A 461 2.77 0.05 -2.17
N ASP A 462 3.76 -0.84 -2.10
CA ASP A 462 4.64 -1.04 -0.96
C ASP A 462 5.89 -1.75 -1.50
N ILE A 463 6.84 -0.95 -1.99
CA ILE A 463 8.15 -1.40 -2.47
C ILE A 463 9.23 -0.72 -1.62
N ASP A 464 10.38 -1.36 -1.49
CA ASP A 464 11.52 -0.82 -0.74
C ASP A 464 12.26 0.35 -1.47
N SER A 465 11.53 1.19 -2.21
CA SER A 465 12.06 2.34 -2.95
C SER A 465 11.13 3.56 -2.88
N PRO A 466 11.21 4.36 -1.78
CA PRO A 466 10.33 5.52 -1.57
C PRO A 466 10.29 6.50 -2.75
N THR A 467 11.42 6.70 -3.43
CA THR A 467 11.49 7.58 -4.61
C THR A 467 10.60 7.10 -5.74
N ILE A 468 10.60 5.79 -6.03
CA ILE A 468 9.77 5.21 -7.10
C ILE A 468 8.30 5.20 -6.67
N GLU A 469 8.01 4.87 -5.41
CA GLU A 469 6.66 4.88 -4.86
C GLU A 469 5.98 6.24 -4.95
N ILE A 470 6.70 7.29 -4.52
CA ILE A 470 6.20 8.66 -4.57
C ILE A 470 5.95 9.09 -6.02
N GLN A 471 6.81 8.69 -6.96
CA GLN A 471 6.61 9.02 -8.36
C GLN A 471 5.41 8.26 -8.96
N LEU A 472 5.26 6.96 -8.68
CA LEU A 472 4.12 6.16 -9.14
C LEU A 472 2.80 6.70 -8.59
N SER A 473 2.75 7.01 -7.30
CA SER A 473 1.55 7.53 -6.66
C SER A 473 1.16 8.92 -7.18
N LYS A 474 2.13 9.78 -7.52
CA LYS A 474 1.88 11.07 -8.18
C LYS A 474 1.23 10.94 -9.55
N LEU A 475 1.57 9.91 -10.32
CA LEU A 475 0.93 9.68 -11.63
C LEU A 475 -0.59 9.51 -11.52
N LEU A 476 -1.10 9.00 -10.39
CA LEU A 476 -2.55 8.87 -10.14
C LEU A 476 -3.27 10.22 -10.06
N LEU A 477 -2.56 11.29 -9.68
CA LEU A 477 -3.07 12.67 -9.63
C LEU A 477 -2.76 13.45 -10.90
N GLU A 478 -1.63 13.16 -11.55
CA GLU A 478 -1.14 13.91 -12.71
C GLU A 478 -1.79 13.44 -14.03
N ILE A 479 -2.28 12.20 -14.10
CA ILE A 479 -2.90 11.62 -15.28
C ILE A 479 -4.40 11.41 -15.03
N PRO A 480 -5.29 12.29 -15.54
CA PRO A 480 -6.72 12.24 -15.28
C PRO A 480 -7.40 10.92 -15.69
N GLU A 481 -6.83 10.20 -16.64
CA GLU A 481 -7.30 8.88 -17.07
C GLU A 481 -7.08 7.82 -15.99
N LEU A 482 -5.92 7.84 -15.31
CA LEU A 482 -5.63 6.93 -14.19
C LEU A 482 -6.54 7.20 -13.00
N THR A 483 -6.77 8.47 -12.68
CA THR A 483 -7.68 8.88 -11.61
C THR A 483 -9.08 8.28 -11.76
N LYS A 484 -9.55 8.11 -12.99
CA LYS A 484 -10.87 7.53 -13.29
C LYS A 484 -10.86 6.00 -13.30
N LEU A 485 -9.68 5.38 -13.42
CA LEU A 485 -9.53 3.93 -13.50
C LEU A 485 -9.34 3.29 -12.12
N VAL A 486 -8.65 3.98 -11.20
CA VAL A 486 -8.28 3.40 -9.91
C VAL A 486 -9.34 3.69 -8.86
N ASP A 487 -9.92 2.65 -8.29
CA ASP A 487 -10.95 2.78 -7.26
C ASP A 487 -10.37 2.90 -5.86
N ILE A 488 -9.45 1.99 -5.52
CA ILE A 488 -8.89 1.84 -4.18
C ILE A 488 -7.38 1.79 -4.28
N PHE A 489 -6.71 2.54 -3.42
CA PHE A 489 -5.26 2.64 -3.40
C PHE A 489 -4.72 2.47 -1.98
N TYR A 490 -4.01 1.38 -1.74
CA TYR A 490 -3.24 1.14 -0.52
C TYR A 490 -1.80 1.58 -0.76
N PHE A 491 -1.27 2.43 0.10
CA PHE A 491 0.07 2.97 -0.09
C PHE A 491 0.84 3.10 1.22
N GLU A 492 2.03 2.50 1.27
CA GLU A 492 2.99 2.64 2.37
C GLU A 492 3.82 3.90 2.21
N HIS A 493 3.23 5.03 2.60
CA HIS A 493 3.96 6.28 2.46
C HIS A 493 5.01 6.40 3.58
N HIS A 494 6.26 6.06 3.27
CA HIS A 494 7.44 6.05 4.17
C HIS A 494 7.81 7.40 4.84
N ILE A 495 6.92 8.08 5.56
CA ILE A 495 7.14 9.38 6.20
C ILE A 495 7.85 9.32 7.57
N ALA A 496 8.42 10.45 7.98
CA ALA A 496 9.03 10.60 9.31
C ALA A 496 7.99 10.60 10.44
N MET A 497 7.76 9.44 11.06
CA MET A 497 6.83 9.27 12.19
C MET A 497 7.42 8.38 13.28
N LYS A 498 7.22 8.77 14.55
CA LYS A 498 7.81 8.09 15.71
C LYS A 498 7.45 6.61 15.75
N GLU A 499 6.18 6.31 15.55
CA GLU A 499 5.61 4.96 15.64
C GLU A 499 6.18 3.98 14.60
N LEU A 500 6.74 4.48 13.50
CA LEU A 500 7.19 3.66 12.36
C LEU A 500 8.70 3.64 12.20
N SER A 501 9.38 4.56 12.89
CA SER A 501 10.82 4.70 12.82
C SER A 501 11.62 3.41 13.09
N PRO A 502 11.19 2.45 13.94
CA PRO A 502 11.94 1.21 14.11
C PRO A 502 11.92 0.31 12.87
N ALA A 503 10.81 0.29 12.14
CA ALA A 503 10.64 -0.51 10.93
C ALA A 503 11.30 0.19 9.73
N TRP A 504 11.05 1.49 9.56
CA TRP A 504 11.41 2.22 8.34
C TRP A 504 12.83 2.79 8.34
N LYS A 505 13.40 3.09 9.52
CA LYS A 505 14.78 3.56 9.68
C LYS A 505 15.16 4.65 8.64
N SER A 506 15.98 4.29 7.65
CA SER A 506 16.51 5.19 6.62
C SER A 506 15.55 5.47 5.47
N THR A 507 14.51 4.67 5.25
CA THR A 507 13.54 4.91 4.16
C THR A 507 12.72 6.19 4.38
N MET A 508 12.65 6.67 5.64
CA MET A 508 11.95 7.91 5.99
C MET A 508 12.69 9.19 5.62
N ILE A 509 13.98 9.09 5.30
CA ILE A 509 14.91 10.25 5.26
C ILE A 509 14.52 11.29 4.21
N ASN A 510 13.75 10.92 3.19
CA ASN A 510 13.40 11.80 2.08
C ASN A 510 11.91 11.86 1.72
N SER A 511 11.05 11.12 2.41
CA SER A 511 9.67 10.91 1.93
C SER A 511 8.68 12.01 2.32
N GLY A 512 9.03 12.84 3.31
CA GLY A 512 8.21 13.98 3.73
C GLY A 512 7.75 13.89 5.19
N SER A 513 6.92 14.85 5.58
CA SER A 513 6.36 14.97 6.93
C SER A 513 5.00 14.24 7.05
N ILE A 514 4.49 14.09 8.28
CA ILE A 514 3.13 13.56 8.49
C ILE A 514 2.10 14.40 7.73
N GLN A 515 2.25 15.72 7.79
CA GLN A 515 1.37 16.64 7.08
C GLN A 515 1.41 16.41 5.56
N ASP A 516 2.60 16.22 4.99
CA ASP A 516 2.76 16.00 3.55
C ASP A 516 2.00 14.73 3.11
N SER A 517 2.04 13.66 3.91
CA SER A 517 1.24 12.46 3.66
C SER A 517 -0.27 12.74 3.74
N MET A 518 -0.71 13.45 4.78
CA MET A 518 -2.13 13.79 4.95
C MET A 518 -2.69 14.56 3.76
N GLU A 519 -1.98 15.59 3.31
CA GLU A 519 -2.37 16.38 2.15
C GLU A 519 -2.38 15.53 0.86
N PHE A 520 -1.39 14.65 0.70
CA PHE A 520 -1.29 13.77 -0.46
C PHE A 520 -2.47 12.79 -0.55
N PHE A 521 -2.75 12.06 0.53
CA PHE A 521 -3.88 11.13 0.59
C PHE A 521 -5.23 11.85 0.49
N THR A 522 -5.38 13.03 1.10
CA THR A 522 -6.57 13.88 0.94
C THR A 522 -6.77 14.21 -0.54
N SER A 523 -5.70 14.57 -1.24
CA SER A 523 -5.75 14.90 -2.67
C SER A 523 -6.21 13.70 -3.51
N LEU A 524 -5.74 12.48 -3.21
CA LEU A 524 -6.22 11.26 -3.88
C LEU A 524 -7.73 11.04 -3.65
N ARG A 525 -8.21 11.25 -2.43
CA ARG A 525 -9.64 11.12 -2.07
C ARG A 525 -10.53 12.19 -2.69
N GLU A 526 -10.04 13.44 -2.80
CA GLU A 526 -10.69 14.51 -3.56
C GLU A 526 -10.83 14.16 -5.05
N HIS A 527 -9.95 13.30 -5.55
CA HIS A 527 -9.97 12.74 -6.90
C HIS A 527 -10.76 11.42 -7.00
N ASN A 528 -11.58 11.11 -5.99
CA ASN A 528 -12.46 9.94 -5.87
C ASN A 528 -11.75 8.58 -5.77
N ILE A 529 -10.44 8.56 -5.51
CA ILE A 529 -9.67 7.36 -5.19
C ILE A 529 -9.81 7.09 -3.68
N LEU A 530 -10.31 5.92 -3.30
CA LEU A 530 -10.39 5.50 -1.90
C LEU A 530 -8.98 5.13 -1.43
N ALA A 531 -8.21 6.13 -1.03
CA ALA A 531 -6.82 5.95 -0.62
C ALA A 531 -6.73 5.58 0.86
N HIS A 532 -6.02 4.50 1.15
CA HIS A 532 -5.79 3.93 2.48
C HIS A 532 -4.30 3.88 2.77
N TYR A 533 -3.92 4.25 3.99
CA TYR A 533 -2.53 4.11 4.40
C TYR A 533 -2.24 2.63 4.66
N TRP A 534 -1.20 2.10 4.02
CA TRP A 534 -0.77 0.73 4.17
C TRP A 534 0.41 0.64 5.14
N ILE A 535 0.26 -0.21 6.17
CA ILE A 535 1.31 -0.70 7.09
C ILE A 535 0.87 -2.07 7.57
#